data_AF-A0A1G3X0E8-F1
#
_entry.id   AF-A0A1G3X0E8-F1
#
_cell.length_a   1.000
_cell.length_b   1.000
_cell.length_c   1.000
_cell.angle_alpha   90.00
_cell.angle_beta   90.00
_cell.angle_gamma   90.00
#
_symmetry.space_group_name_H-M   'P 1'
#
loop_
_entity.id
_entity.type
_entity.pdbx_description
1 polymer ?
#
loop_
_entity_poly.entity_id
_entity_poly.type
_entity_poly.pdbx_seq_one_letter_code
_entity_poly.pdbx_strand_id
1 'polypeptide(L)'
;MTEKEILNRFELYLESEGYSVVTPKGLPSTTYDYAHARIPFVLREERISIQTLMNEIDLYVKMYDFCGLKSNIGNKSHRAVINALKRFQEFVTKQS
;
A
#
# COMPACT_ATOMS: atom_id res chain seq x y z
N MET A 1 -6.24 3.41 16.33
CA MET A 1 -4.92 3.69 15.71
C MET A 1 -5.09 4.82 14.71
N THR A 2 -4.16 5.77 14.73
CA THR A 2 -4.09 6.87 13.77
C THR A 2 -3.58 6.38 12.41
N GLU A 3 -3.77 7.18 11.36
CA GLU A 3 -3.22 6.88 10.03
C GLU A 3 -1.70 6.65 10.06
N LYS A 4 -0.97 7.55 10.71
CA LYS A 4 0.49 7.45 10.85
C LYS A 4 0.91 6.14 11.55
N GLU A 5 0.21 5.74 12.60
CA GLU A 5 0.51 4.48 13.30
C GLU A 5 0.31 3.25 12.41
N ILE A 6 -0.75 3.24 11.60
CA ILE A 6 -1.05 2.13 10.70
C ILE A 6 -0.01 2.06 9.58
N LEU A 7 0.36 3.20 8.97
CA LEU A 7 1.38 3.24 7.91
C LEU A 7 2.75 2.79 8.42
N ASN A 8 3.15 3.22 9.62
CA ASN A 8 4.40 2.77 10.24
C ASN A 8 4.38 1.25 10.52
N ARG A 9 3.25 0.71 11.00
CA ARG A 9 3.12 -0.75 11.20
C ARG A 9 3.17 -1.52 9.88
N PHE A 10 2.59 -0.96 8.82
CA PHE A 10 2.65 -1.55 7.50
C PHE A 10 4.08 -1.54 6.94
N GLU A 11 4.83 -0.46 7.13
CA GLU A 11 6.24 -0.40 6.77
C GLU A 11 7.03 -1.52 7.47
N LEU A 12 6.93 -1.62 8.81
CA LEU A 12 7.58 -2.68 9.59
C LEU A 12 7.16 -4.09 9.16
N TYR A 13 5.90 -4.27 8.78
CA TYR A 13 5.42 -5.52 8.21
C TYR A 13 6.16 -5.86 6.91
N LEU A 14 6.28 -4.90 5.98
CA LEU A 14 7.02 -5.12 4.74
C LEU A 14 8.49 -5.48 5.01
N GLU A 15 9.12 -4.86 6.01
CA GLU A 15 10.49 -5.23 6.43
C GLU A 15 10.56 -6.69 6.91
N SER A 16 9.58 -7.12 7.70
CA SER A 16 9.50 -8.49 8.21
C SER A 16 9.26 -9.53 7.10
N GLU A 17 8.64 -9.14 5.99
CA GLU A 17 8.48 -9.97 4.79
C GLU A 17 9.70 -9.90 3.84
N GLY A 18 10.78 -9.23 4.24
CA GLY A 18 12.06 -9.19 3.52
C GLY A 18 12.18 -8.11 2.45
N TYR A 19 11.26 -7.13 2.41
CA TYR A 19 11.40 -5.98 1.52
C TYR A 19 12.54 -5.06 1.99
N SER A 20 13.23 -4.46 1.02
CA SER A 20 14.35 -3.57 1.32
C SER A 20 13.86 -2.26 1.97
N VAL A 21 14.52 -1.86 3.06
CA VAL A 21 14.31 -0.57 3.76
C VAL A 21 15.01 0.57 3.04
N VAL A 22 16.26 0.32 2.65
CA VAL A 22 17.12 1.29 1.96
C VAL A 22 17.64 0.71 0.65
N THR A 23 17.86 1.59 -0.31
CA THR A 23 18.57 1.28 -1.55
C THR A 23 20.08 1.19 -1.27
N PRO A 24 20.90 0.62 -2.17
CA PRO A 24 22.36 0.61 -2.02
C PRO A 24 22.99 2.01 -1.82
N LYS A 25 22.27 3.07 -2.18
CA LYS A 25 22.68 4.47 -2.00
C LYS A 25 22.18 5.11 -0.69
N GLY A 26 21.56 4.34 0.20
CA GLY A 26 21.03 4.81 1.49
C GLY A 26 19.70 5.57 1.42
N LEU A 27 19.04 5.61 0.26
CA LEU A 27 17.72 6.25 0.10
C LEU A 27 16.60 5.28 0.52
N PRO A 28 15.43 5.77 0.99
CA PRO A 28 14.28 4.92 1.27
C PRO A 28 13.90 4.07 0.07
N SER A 29 13.60 2.79 0.32
CA SER A 29 13.32 1.79 -0.72
C SER A 29 11.85 1.37 -0.70
N THR A 30 11.55 0.09 -0.94
CA THR A 30 10.20 -0.40 -1.20
C THR A 30 9.27 -0.29 0.00
N THR A 31 9.76 -0.52 1.22
CA THR A 31 8.94 -0.45 2.44
C THR A 31 8.36 0.96 2.61
N TYR A 32 9.22 1.97 2.51
CA TYR A 32 8.86 3.38 2.60
C TYR A 32 8.00 3.83 1.41
N ASP A 33 8.34 3.47 0.18
CA ASP A 33 7.55 3.84 -1.00
C ASP A 33 6.11 3.33 -0.87
N TYR A 34 5.94 2.07 -0.47
CA TYR A 34 4.60 1.48 -0.36
C TYR A 34 3.81 2.12 0.78
N ALA A 35 4.40 2.22 1.98
CA ALA A 35 3.71 2.73 3.16
C ALA A 35 3.46 4.24 3.12
N HIS A 36 4.42 5.04 2.68
CA HIS A 36 4.37 6.50 2.82
C HIS A 36 4.13 7.26 1.51
N ALA A 37 4.23 6.59 0.36
CA ALA A 37 3.91 7.20 -0.93
C ALA A 37 2.69 6.57 -1.62
N ARG A 38 2.64 5.24 -1.76
CA ARG A 38 1.60 4.56 -2.57
C ARG A 38 0.26 4.46 -1.85
N ILE A 39 0.23 4.00 -0.60
CA ILE A 39 -1.03 3.96 0.17
C ILE A 39 -1.61 5.37 0.37
N PRO A 40 -0.84 6.39 0.82
CA PRO A 40 -1.34 7.76 0.91
C PRO A 40 -1.79 8.34 -0.43
N PHE A 41 -1.17 7.93 -1.55
CA PHE A 41 -1.66 8.30 -2.88
C PHE A 41 -3.07 7.75 -3.15
N VAL A 42 -3.34 6.48 -2.83
CA VAL A 42 -4.68 5.90 -2.98
C VAL A 42 -5.70 6.59 -2.09
N LEU A 43 -5.35 6.86 -0.81
CA LEU A 43 -6.25 7.58 0.11
C LEU A 43 -6.69 8.94 -0.44
N ARG A 44 -5.75 9.69 -1.04
CA ARG A 44 -6.05 10.98 -1.69
C ARG A 44 -6.87 10.83 -2.97
N GLU A 45 -6.53 9.85 -3.81
CA GLU A 45 -7.23 9.60 -5.08
C GLU A 45 -8.70 9.20 -4.84
N GLU A 46 -8.96 8.41 -3.80
CA GLU A 46 -10.30 7.95 -3.43
C GLU A 46 -11.03 8.88 -2.46
N ARG A 47 -10.32 9.83 -1.86
CA ARG A 47 -10.83 10.73 -0.80
C ARG A 47 -11.42 9.96 0.39
N ILE A 48 -10.69 8.94 0.83
CA ILE A 48 -11.09 8.07 1.95
C ILE A 48 -10.07 8.10 3.07
N SER A 49 -10.51 7.67 4.26
CA SER A 49 -9.62 7.42 5.38
C SER A 49 -8.90 6.08 5.25
N ILE A 50 -7.79 5.90 5.97
CA ILE A 50 -7.13 4.60 6.05
C ILE A 50 -8.02 3.51 6.64
N GLN A 51 -8.93 3.85 7.56
CA GLN A 51 -9.86 2.89 8.15
C GLN A 51 -10.85 2.38 7.11
N THR A 52 -11.35 3.27 6.24
CA THR A 52 -12.17 2.86 5.09
C THR A 52 -11.40 1.93 4.16
N LEU A 53 -10.15 2.29 3.81
CA LEU A 53 -9.31 1.44 2.96
C LEU A 53 -9.09 0.05 3.59
N MET A 54 -8.82 -0.04 4.90
CA MET A 54 -8.64 -1.32 5.59
C MET A 54 -9.92 -2.18 5.56
N ASN A 55 -11.08 -1.57 5.86
CA ASN A 55 -12.35 -2.28 5.92
C ASN A 55 -12.82 -2.78 4.54
N GLU A 56 -12.42 -2.08 3.48
CA GLU A 56 -12.86 -2.36 2.11
C GLU A 56 -11.69 -2.75 1.20
N ILE A 57 -10.60 -3.26 1.76
CA ILE A 57 -9.35 -3.47 1.00
C ILE A 57 -9.52 -4.37 -0.22
N ASP A 58 -10.38 -5.39 -0.13
CA ASP A 58 -10.71 -6.28 -1.24
C ASP A 58 -11.35 -5.54 -2.43
N LEU A 59 -12.19 -4.54 -2.16
CA LEU A 59 -12.82 -3.71 -3.18
C LEU A 59 -11.75 -2.88 -3.91
N TYR A 60 -10.89 -2.20 -3.15
CA TYR A 60 -9.86 -1.34 -3.72
C TYR A 60 -8.80 -2.13 -4.49
N VAL A 61 -8.39 -3.30 -4.00
CA VAL A 61 -7.51 -4.21 -4.76
C VAL A 61 -8.17 -4.58 -6.09
N LYS A 62 -9.44 -5.01 -6.10
CA LYS A 62 -10.15 -5.34 -7.35
C LYS A 62 -10.28 -4.16 -8.31
N MET A 63 -10.51 -2.94 -7.80
CA MET A 63 -10.63 -1.73 -8.62
C MET A 63 -9.31 -1.35 -9.29
N TYR A 64 -8.17 -1.54 -8.61
CA TYR A 64 -6.84 -1.16 -9.10
C TYR A 64 -6.10 -2.28 -9.83
N ASP A 65 -6.53 -3.54 -9.70
CA ASP A 65 -5.90 -4.67 -10.38
C ASP A 65 -6.30 -4.76 -11.87
N PHE A 66 -5.79 -5.78 -12.55
CA PHE A 66 -6.09 -6.06 -13.94
C PHE A 66 -7.61 -6.14 -14.20
N CYS A 67 -8.06 -5.48 -15.27
CA CYS A 67 -9.48 -5.29 -15.63
C CYS A 67 -10.33 -4.44 -14.66
N GLY A 68 -9.76 -3.91 -13.58
CA GLY A 68 -10.45 -2.96 -12.71
C GLY A 68 -10.63 -1.57 -13.36
N LEU A 69 -11.64 -0.84 -12.90
CA LEU A 69 -11.96 0.52 -13.39
C LEU A 69 -10.79 1.51 -13.22
N LYS A 70 -9.89 1.25 -12.26
CA LYS A 70 -8.69 2.05 -11.99
C LYS A 70 -7.39 1.29 -12.28
N SER A 71 -7.44 0.24 -13.12
CA SER A 71 -6.26 -0.52 -13.54
C SER A 71 -5.13 0.34 -14.12
N ASN A 72 -5.46 1.40 -14.87
CA ASN A 72 -4.49 2.38 -15.38
C ASN A 72 -3.71 3.09 -14.25
N ILE A 73 -4.38 3.38 -13.14
CA ILE A 73 -3.74 3.98 -11.96
C ILE A 73 -2.93 2.93 -11.21
N GLY A 74 -3.49 1.73 -11.04
CA GLY A 74 -2.79 0.59 -10.44
C GLY A 74 -1.48 0.24 -11.14
N ASN A 75 -1.43 0.36 -12.47
CA ASN A 75 -0.27 0.06 -13.30
C ASN A 75 0.84 1.13 -13.27
N LYS A 76 0.63 2.30 -12.65
CA LYS A 76 1.64 3.37 -12.56
C LYS A 76 2.92 2.87 -11.90
N SER A 77 4.06 3.40 -12.36
CA SER A 77 5.39 3.10 -11.84
C SER A 77 5.66 1.59 -11.75
N HIS A 78 5.49 0.88 -12.87
CA HIS A 78 5.65 -0.58 -12.94
C HIS A 78 4.77 -1.34 -11.94
N ARG A 79 3.48 -0.99 -11.89
CA ARG A 79 2.49 -1.62 -11.00
C ARG A 79 2.74 -1.39 -9.50
N ALA A 80 3.57 -0.42 -9.12
CA ALA A 80 3.87 -0.15 -7.71
C ALA A 80 2.62 0.15 -6.88
N VAL A 81 1.62 0.83 -7.44
CA VAL A 81 0.38 1.17 -6.72
C VAL A 81 -0.43 -0.07 -6.38
N ILE A 82 -0.72 -0.93 -7.37
CA ILE A 82 -1.47 -2.17 -7.11
C ILE A 82 -0.66 -3.14 -6.24
N ASN A 83 0.66 -3.21 -6.41
CA ASN A 83 1.49 -4.07 -5.57
C ASN A 83 1.48 -3.62 -4.11
N ALA A 84 1.49 -2.31 -3.85
CA ALA A 84 1.33 -1.76 -2.50
C ALA A 84 -0.04 -2.12 -1.90
N LEU A 85 -1.13 -1.99 -2.68
CA LEU A 85 -2.48 -2.38 -2.23
C LEU A 85 -2.59 -3.86 -1.89
N LYS A 86 -2.00 -4.75 -2.69
CA LYS A 86 -1.98 -6.20 -2.42
C LYS A 86 -1.21 -6.53 -1.13
N ARG A 87 -0.06 -5.88 -0.91
CA ARG A 87 0.67 -6.08 0.35
C ARG A 87 -0.05 -5.49 1.55
N PHE A 88 -0.77 -4.38 1.36
CA PHE A 88 -1.62 -3.81 2.40
C PHE A 88 -2.80 -4.74 2.73
N GLN A 89 -3.38 -5.41 1.73
CA GLN A 89 -4.39 -6.45 1.94
C GLN A 89 -3.86 -7.59 2.82
N GLU A 90 -2.69 -8.15 2.48
CA GLU A 90 -2.06 -9.20 3.28
C GLU A 90 -1.80 -8.75 4.73
N PHE A 91 -1.32 -7.51 4.91
CA PHE A 91 -1.11 -6.89 6.23
C PHE A 91 -2.40 -6.75 7.04
N VAL A 92 -3.51 -6.36 6.42
CA VAL A 92 -4.82 -6.25 7.08
C VAL A 92 -5.33 -7.64 7.49
N THR A 93 -5.22 -8.64 6.61
CA THR A 93 -5.65 -10.01 6.90
C THR A 93 -4.82 -10.66 8.01
N LYS A 94 -3.50 -10.43 8.06
CA LYS A 94 -2.62 -11.00 9.11
C LYS A 94 -2.84 -10.37 10.51
N GLN A 95 -3.50 -9.22 10.60
CA GLN A 95 -3.85 -8.57 11.87
C GLN A 95 -5.25 -8.92 12.38
N SER A 96 -6.03 -9.68 11.61
CA SER A 96 -7.40 -10.10 11.95
C SER A 96 -7.43 -11.35 12.81
#